data_AF-A0A0K6I363-F1
#
_entry.id   AF-A0A0K6I363-F1
#
_cell.length_a   1.000
_cell.length_b   1.000
_cell.length_c   1.000
_cell.angle_alpha   90.00
_cell.angle_beta   90.00
_cell.angle_gamma   90.00
#
_symmetry.space_group_name_H-M   'P 1'
#
loop_
_entity.id
_entity.type
_entity.pdbx_description
1 polymer ?
#
loop_
_entity_poly.entity_id
_entity_poly.type
_entity_poly.pdbx_seq_one_letter_code
_entity_poly.pdbx_strand_id
1 'polypeptide(L)' 'MRKVIYTTNAIESINSRLRKIIKTRGHFPSDDAATKLIWLALRNITADWGRAAHDWKVAMNQFAILYADRFTQTTA' A
#
# COMPACT_ATOMS: atom_id res chain seq x y z
N MET A 1 -16.63 5.62 -0.09
CA MET A 1 -15.86 5.42 -1.34
C MET A 1 -14.86 6.55 -1.59
N ARG A 2 -15.29 7.79 -1.85
CA ARG A 2 -14.41 8.93 -2.19
C ARG A 2 -13.25 9.16 -1.20
N LYS A 3 -13.51 9.15 0.11
CA LYS A 3 -12.45 9.30 1.14
C LYS A 3 -11.37 8.21 1.11
N VAL A 4 -11.74 6.97 0.78
CA VAL A 4 -10.77 5.85 0.72
C VAL A 4 -9.92 5.93 -0.55
N ILE A 5 -10.50 6.36 -1.68
CA ILE A 5 -9.81 6.40 -2.99
C ILE A 5 -8.96 7.67 -3.14
N TYR A 6 -9.46 8.82 -2.70
CA TYR A 6 -8.79 10.12 -2.89
C TYR A 6 -7.79 10.47 -1.79
N THR A 7 -7.60 9.63 -0.77
CA THR A 7 -6.57 9.90 0.24
C THR A 7 -5.23 9.40 -0.26
N THR A 8 -4.35 10.33 -0.61
CA THR A 8 -2.93 10.06 -0.93
C THR A 8 -2.13 9.64 0.30
N ASN A 9 -2.70 9.75 1.50
CA ASN A 9 -2.11 9.41 2.79
C ASN A 9 -1.37 8.06 2.80
N ALA A 10 -1.91 7.03 2.12
CA ALA A 10 -1.26 5.71 2.07
C ALA A 10 0.07 5.76 1.29
N ILE A 11 0.05 6.36 0.10
CA ILE A 11 1.23 6.50 -0.77
C ILE A 11 2.23 7.48 -0.13
N GLU A 12 1.75 8.59 0.42
CA GLU A 12 2.58 9.58 1.11
C GLU A 12 3.27 9.00 2.36
N SER A 13 2.55 8.18 3.14
CA SER A 13 3.10 7.49 4.31
C SER A 13 4.26 6.56 3.91
N ILE A 14 4.10 5.77 2.84
CA ILE A 14 5.17 4.92 2.30
C ILE A 14 6.35 5.78 1.86
N ASN A 15 6.12 6.79 1.03
CA ASN A 15 7.17 7.66 0.50
C ASN A 15 7.93 8.41 1.61
N SER A 16 7.24 8.85 2.65
CA SER A 16 7.85 9.50 3.82
C SER A 16 8.77 8.54 4.57
N ARG A 17 8.30 7.31 4.86
CA ARG A 17 9.11 6.28 5.52
C ARG A 17 10.31 5.87 4.68
N LEU A 18 10.13 5.68 3.37
CA LEU A 18 11.19 5.31 2.44
C LEU A 18 12.27 6.41 2.35
N ARG A 19 11.86 7.69 2.22
CA ARG A 19 12.80 8.83 2.27
C ARG A 19 13.59 8.87 3.56
N LYS A 20 12.96 8.60 4.71
CA LYS A 20 13.65 8.57 6.01
C LYS A 20 14.75 7.51 6.06
N ILE A 21 14.50 6.33 5.48
CA ILE A 21 15.47 5.22 5.43
C ILE A 21 16.62 5.51 4.46
N ILE A 22 16.33 6.10 3.31
CA ILE A 22 17.33 6.39 2.28
C ILE A 22 18.19 7.61 2.64
N LYS A 23 17.64 8.62 3.33
CA LYS A 23 18.35 9.85 3.71
C LYS A 23 19.63 9.59 4.52
N THR A 24 19.68 8.50 5.28
CA THR A 24 20.86 8.12 6.09
C THR A 24 21.87 7.24 5.34
N ARG A 25 21.54 6.80 4.12
CA ARG A 25 22.36 5.90 3.27
C ARG A 25 22.62 6.60 1.92
N GLY A 26 23.54 7.56 1.91
CA GLY A 26 23.77 8.45 0.78
C GLY A 26 24.50 7.84 -0.43
N HIS A 27 25.36 6.84 -0.22
CA HIS A 27 26.08 6.15 -1.31
C HIS A 27 25.86 4.64 -1.23
N PHE A 28 25.49 4.04 -2.36
CA PHE A 28 25.32 2.61 -2.51
C PHE A 28 26.47 2.04 -3.35
N PRO A 29 27.07 0.91 -2.93
CA PRO A 29 28.18 0.29 -3.66
C PRO A 29 27.73 -0.39 -4.97
N SER A 30 26.44 -0.68 -5.13
CA SER A 30 25.84 -1.20 -6.35
C SER A 30 24.33 -0.98 -6.36
N ASP A 31 23.72 -1.07 -7.55
CA ASP A 31 22.25 -1.02 -7.69
C ASP A 31 21.57 -2.16 -6.91
N ASP A 32 22.16 -3.35 -6.91
CA ASP A 32 21.71 -4.49 -6.11
C ASP A 32 21.63 -4.19 -4.62
N ALA A 33 22.60 -3.44 -4.07
CA ALA A 33 22.60 -3.04 -2.68
C ALA A 33 21.45 -2.05 -2.39
N ALA A 34 21.19 -1.13 -3.31
CA ALA A 34 20.06 -0.19 -3.21
C ALA A 34 18.72 -0.94 -3.27
N THR A 35 18.55 -1.88 -4.21
CA THR A 35 17.34 -2.69 -4.36
C THR A 35 17.07 -3.53 -3.11
N LYS A 36 18.09 -4.17 -2.54
CA LYS A 36 17.96 -4.93 -1.28
C LYS A 36 17.53 -4.04 -0.11
N LEU A 37 18.06 -2.83 0.00
CA LEU A 37 17.63 -1.89 1.03
C LEU A 37 16.17 -1.49 0.86
N ILE A 38 15.74 -1.13 -0.35
CA ILE A 38 14.35 -0.76 -0.64
C ILE A 38 13.43 -1.94 -0.30
N TRP A 39 13.80 -3.16 -0.68
CA TRP A 39 13.02 -4.35 -0.35
C TRP A 39 12.88 -4.57 1.16
N LEU A 40 13.98 -4.46 1.92
CA LEU A 40 13.95 -4.59 3.38
C LEU A 40 13.08 -3.49 4.03
N ALA A 41 13.19 -2.26 3.53
CA ALA A 41 12.39 -1.14 3.98
C ALA A 41 10.89 -1.39 3.76
N LEU A 42 10.51 -1.82 2.56
CA LEU A 42 9.12 -2.15 2.23
C LEU A 42 8.62 -3.31 3.09
N ARG A 43 9.41 -4.38 3.27
CA ARG A 43 9.05 -5.52 4.11
C ARG A 43 8.72 -5.10 5.54
N ASN A 44 9.54 -4.23 6.12
CA ASN A 44 9.31 -3.71 7.47
C ASN A 44 8.06 -2.80 7.52
N ILE A 45 7.83 -1.96 6.51
CA ILE A 45 6.63 -1.11 6.45
C ILE A 45 5.37 -1.97 6.37
N THR A 46 5.37 -3.01 5.54
CA THR A 46 4.21 -3.88 5.33
C THR A 46 3.92 -4.81 6.50
N ALA A 47 4.89 -5.06 7.39
CA ALA A 47 4.68 -5.87 8.58
C ALA A 47 3.60 -5.27 9.51
N ASP A 48 3.46 -3.94 9.51
CA ASP A 48 2.47 -3.22 10.33
C ASP A 48 1.07 -3.15 9.68
N TRP A 49 0.88 -3.63 8.44
CA TRP A 49 -0.31 -3.39 7.63
C TRP A 49 -1.51 -4.30 7.93
N GLY A 50 -1.56 -4.96 9.09
CA GLY A 50 -2.64 -5.88 9.44
C GLY A 50 -4.03 -5.23 9.65
N ARG A 51 -4.13 -3.90 9.70
CA ARG A 51 -5.41 -3.21 9.94
C ARG A 51 -6.03 -2.72 8.64
N ALA A 52 -7.28 -3.12 8.39
CA ALA A 52 -8.09 -2.58 7.31
C ALA A 52 -8.29 -1.06 7.49
N ALA A 53 -8.40 -0.33 6.39
CA ALA A 53 -8.74 1.10 6.43
C ALA A 53 -10.09 1.29 7.14
N HIS A 54 -10.21 2.34 7.94
CA HIS A 54 -11.36 2.59 8.84
C HIS A 54 -12.72 2.45 8.14
N ASP A 55 -12.84 2.98 6.91
CA ASP A 55 -14.09 2.99 6.14
C ASP A 55 -14.16 1.88 5.07
N TRP A 56 -13.25 0.89 5.12
CA TRP A 56 -13.13 -0.12 4.07
C TRP A 56 -14.40 -0.93 3.88
N LYS A 57 -15.04 -1.37 4.97
CA LYS A 57 -16.27 -2.17 4.92
C LYS A 57 -17.42 -1.42 4.25
N VAL A 58 -17.58 -0.13 4.56
CA VAL A 58 -18.62 0.72 3.96
C VAL A 58 -18.33 0.97 2.48
N ALA A 59 -17.06 1.20 2.11
CA ALA A 59 -16.67 1.32 0.72
C ALA A 59 -16.90 0.01 -0.07
N MET A 60 -16.60 -1.14 0.55
CA MET A 60 -16.78 -2.46 -0.05
C MET A 60 -18.23 -2.74 -0.43
N ASN A 61 -19.19 -2.41 0.46
CA ASN A 61 -20.61 -2.57 0.14
C ASN A 61 -21.03 -1.72 -1.08
N GLN A 62 -20.46 -0.53 -1.24
CA GLN A 62 -20.73 0.31 -2.42
C GLN A 62 -20.12 -0.28 -3.69
N PHE A 63 -18.92 -0.86 -3.60
CA PHE A 63 -18.31 -1.57 -4.73
C PHE A 63 -19.12 -2.81 -5.14
N ALA A 64 -19.65 -3.56 -4.18
CA ALA A 64 -20.47 -4.74 -4.44
C ALA A 64 -21.78 -4.40 -5.17
N ILE A 65 -22.37 -3.23 -4.90
CA ILE A 65 -23.57 -2.76 -5.62
C ILE A 65 -23.21 -2.31 -7.05
N LEU A 66 -22.12 -1.55 -7.20
CA LEU A 66 -21.73 -0.96 -8.49
C LEU A 66 -21.13 -1.98 -9.47
N TYR A 67 -20.45 -3.00 -8.96
CA TYR A 67 -19.68 -3.98 -9.73
C TYR A 67 -20.09 -5.41 -9.34
N ALA A 68 -21.38 -5.66 -9.16
CA ALA A 68 -21.92 -6.92 -8.66
C ALA A 68 -21.41 -8.15 -9.44
N ASP A 69 -21.26 -8.01 -10.76
CA ASP A 69 -20.71 -9.01 -11.68
C ASP A 69 -19.29 -9.46 -11.33
N ARG A 70 -18.50 -8.60 -10.68
CA ARG A 70 -17.12 -8.88 -10.25
C ARG A 70 -17.05 -9.57 -8.88
N PHE A 71 -18.15 -9.62 -8.14
CA PHE A 71 -18.24 -10.22 -6.80
C PHE A 71 -18.91 -11.61 -6.81
N THR A 72 -19.67 -11.95 -7.84
CA THR A 72 -20.17 -13.30 -8.05
C THR A 72 -19.07 -14.15 -8.68
N GLN A 73 -18.67 -15.24 -8.03
CA GLN A 73 -17.86 -16.25 -8.72
C GLN A 73 -18.70 -16.79 -9.88
N THR A 74 -18.14 -16.75 -11.10
CA THR A 74 -18.71 -17.47 -12.24
C THR A 74 -18.64 -18.96 -11.91
N THR A 75 -19.70 -19.52 -11.35
CA THR A 75 -19.91 -20.96 -11.35
C THR A 75 -20.22 -21.33 -12.80
N ALA A 76 -19.20 -21.82 -13.50
CA ALA A 76 -19.36 -22.60 -14.72
C ALA A 76 -19.70 -24.05 -14.35
#